data_AF-A0A1C0ADE2-F1
#
_entry.id   AF-A0A1C0ADE2-F1
#
_cell.length_a   1.000
_cell.length_b   1.000
_cell.length_c   1.000
_cell.angle_alpha   90.00
_cell.angle_beta   90.00
_cell.angle_gamma   90.00
#
_symmetry.space_group_name_H-M   'P 1'
#
loop_
_entity.id
_entity.type
_entity.pdbx_description
1 polymer ?
#
loop_
_entity_poly.entity_id
_entity_poly.type
_entity_poly.pdbx_seq_one_letter_code
_entity_poly.pdbx_strand_id
1 'polypeptide(L)'
;MSNLGIAKRVCALQGIRLRIEVIAICPYCDTKRARIDISTGKWNCGCGKGGKLDSLYRVVESDYLLNNHKTAYWDIVNNKGVCK
;
A
#
# COMPACT_ATOMS: atom_id res chain seq x y z
N MET A 1 -5.50 -6.24 -19.52
CA MET A 1 -4.43 -6.75 -18.60
C MET A 1 -3.52 -5.60 -18.25
N SER A 2 -3.08 -5.47 -16.99
CA SER A 2 -2.08 -4.46 -16.62
C SER A 2 -0.70 -4.82 -17.17
N ASN A 3 0.15 -3.80 -17.40
CA ASN A 3 1.54 -3.98 -17.85
C ASN A 3 2.33 -4.93 -16.94
N LEU A 4 2.08 -4.89 -15.63
CA LEU A 4 2.67 -5.81 -14.66
C LEU A 4 2.27 -7.28 -14.91
N GLY A 5 1.02 -7.51 -15.32
CA GLY A 5 0.52 -8.85 -15.66
C GLY A 5 1.21 -9.44 -16.88
N ILE A 6 1.49 -8.61 -17.90
CA ILE A 6 2.22 -9.02 -19.11
C ILE A 6 3.67 -9.37 -18.75
N ALA A 7 4.37 -8.51 -18.01
CA ALA A 7 5.74 -8.76 -17.57
C ALA A 7 5.87 -10.05 -16.75
N LYS A 8 4.93 -10.30 -15.83
CA LYS A 8 4.87 -11.56 -15.06
C LYS A 8 4.77 -12.79 -15.95
N ARG A 9 3.94 -12.74 -16.99
CA ARG A 9 3.79 -13.84 -17.96
C ARG A 9 5.05 -14.07 -18.76
N VAL A 10 5.70 -13.02 -19.25
CA VAL A 10 6.97 -13.14 -20.00
C VAL A 10 8.04 -13.82 -19.17
N CYS A 11 8.25 -13.38 -17.92
CA CYS A 11 9.26 -13.98 -17.04
C CYS A 11 8.93 -15.42 -16.67
N ALA A 12 7.65 -15.76 -16.48
CA ALA A 12 7.23 -17.13 -16.22
C ALA A 12 7.55 -18.07 -17.39
N LEU A 13 7.34 -17.63 -18.64
CA LEU A 13 7.70 -18.39 -19.84
C LEU A 13 9.22 -18.61 -19.96
N GLN A 14 10.02 -17.72 -19.40
CA GLN A 14 11.48 -17.83 -19.35
C GLN A 14 12.00 -18.62 -18.13
N GLY A 15 11.12 -19.14 -17.28
CA GLY A 15 11.51 -19.83 -16.04
C GLY A 15 12.06 -18.90 -14.95
N ILE A 16 11.89 -17.58 -15.09
CA ILE A 16 12.40 -16.58 -14.16
C ILE A 16 11.38 -16.32 -13.05
N ARG A 17 11.78 -16.55 -11.80
CA ARG A 17 10.97 -16.18 -10.62
C ARG A 17 11.15 -14.69 -10.32
N LEU A 18 10.10 -13.91 -10.56
CA LEU A 18 10.09 -12.50 -10.19
C LEU A 18 9.91 -12.32 -8.68
N ARG A 19 10.81 -11.53 -8.09
CA ARG A 19 10.63 -10.98 -6.75
C ARG A 19 10.34 -9.49 -6.88
N ILE A 20 9.10 -9.10 -6.61
CA ILE A 20 8.64 -7.71 -6.76
C ILE A 20 8.55 -7.10 -5.36
N GLU A 21 9.41 -6.12 -5.10
CA GLU A 21 9.37 -5.30 -3.91
C GLU A 21 8.82 -3.91 -4.25
N VAL A 22 7.84 -3.45 -3.48
CA VAL A 22 7.31 -2.09 -3.58
C VAL A 22 7.81 -1.31 -2.38
N ILE A 23 8.28 -0.09 -2.62
CA ILE A 23 8.78 0.80 -1.57
C ILE A 23 7.70 1.83 -1.23
N ALA A 24 7.36 1.93 0.05
CA ALA A 24 6.44 2.93 0.60
C ALA A 24 7.10 3.69 1.77
N ILE A 25 6.48 4.78 2.20
CA ILE A 25 6.87 5.46 3.46
C ILE A 25 6.35 4.61 4.62
N CYS A 26 7.18 4.41 5.65
CA CYS A 26 6.76 3.64 6.82
C CYS A 26 5.90 4.51 7.76
N PRO A 27 4.65 4.13 8.05
CA PRO A 27 3.73 4.95 8.87
C PRO A 27 4.07 4.98 10.37
N TYR A 28 5.15 4.32 10.78
CA TYR A 28 5.59 4.29 12.19
C TYR A 28 6.77 5.19 12.49
N CYS A 29 7.52 5.57 11.46
CA CYS A 29 8.74 6.36 11.65
C CYS A 29 8.88 7.49 10.64
N ASP A 30 8.00 7.56 9.64
CA ASP A 30 7.82 8.62 8.61
C ASP A 30 9.08 9.07 7.85
N THR A 31 10.18 8.38 8.06
CA THR A 31 11.52 8.73 7.58
C THR A 31 12.12 7.58 6.77
N LYS A 32 11.94 6.35 7.25
CA LYS A 32 12.47 5.16 6.61
C LYS A 32 11.46 4.56 5.63
N ARG A 33 12.00 3.91 4.61
CA ARG A 33 11.26 3.19 3.58
C ARG A 33 10.78 1.83 4.11
N ALA A 34 9.49 1.57 4.00
CA ALA A 34 8.89 0.25 4.13
C ALA A 34 9.06 -0.51 2.82
N ARG A 35 9.64 -1.72 2.85
CA ARG A 35 9.73 -2.61 1.70
C ARG A 35 8.61 -3.64 1.81
N ILE A 36 7.78 -3.69 0.79
CA ILE A 36 6.63 -4.59 0.68
C ILE A 36 6.99 -5.66 -0.33
N ASP A 37 7.11 -6.91 0.12
CA ASP A 37 7.35 -8.05 -0.74
C ASP A 37 6.00 -8.60 -1.21
N ILE A 38 5.65 -8.33 -2.46
CA ILE A 38 4.38 -8.73 -3.07
C ILE A 38 4.25 -10.25 -3.18
N SER A 39 5.38 -10.94 -3.31
CA SER A 39 5.46 -12.40 -3.40
C SER A 39 5.05 -13.07 -2.09
N THR A 40 5.40 -12.48 -0.95
CA THR A 40 5.11 -13.05 0.38
C THR A 40 3.95 -12.39 1.11
N GLY A 41 3.47 -11.24 0.63
CA GLY A 41 2.44 -10.45 1.32
C GLY A 41 2.93 -9.89 2.65
N LYS A 42 4.24 -9.72 2.80
CA LYS A 42 4.88 -9.19 4.01
C LYS A 42 5.56 -7.88 3.73
N TRP A 43 5.76 -7.09 4.77
CA TRP A 43 6.53 -5.87 4.71
C TRP A 43 7.50 -5.78 5.88
N ASN A 44 8.56 -5.01 5.69
CA ASN A 44 9.48 -4.65 6.75
C ASN A 44 9.97 -3.22 6.56
N CYS A 45 10.50 -2.64 7.63
CA CYS A 45 11.17 -1.36 7.61
C CYS A 45 12.43 -1.40 8.49
N GLY A 46 13.43 -0.58 8.15
CA GLY A 46 14.65 -0.43 8.94
C GLY A 46 14.44 0.21 10.32
N CYS A 47 13.21 0.54 10.73
CA CYS A 47 12.86 0.91 12.10
C CYS A 47 12.55 -0.31 13.00
N GLY A 48 12.59 -1.53 12.45
CA GLY A 48 12.27 -2.76 13.16
C GLY A 48 10.78 -3.13 13.14
N LYS A 49 9.92 -2.28 12.57
CA LYS A 49 8.51 -2.61 12.31
C LYS A 49 8.36 -3.41 11.01
N GLY A 50 7.41 -4.33 10.99
CA GLY A 50 7.12 -5.20 9.86
C GLY A 50 5.94 -6.10 10.18
N GLY A 51 5.50 -6.89 9.21
CA GLY A 51 4.38 -7.81 9.40
C GLY A 51 3.67 -8.17 8.11
N LYS A 52 2.37 -8.45 8.21
CA LYS A 52 1.51 -8.75 7.07
C LYS A 52 1.13 -7.46 6.33
N LEU A 53 0.99 -7.53 5.01
CA LEU A 53 0.60 -6.40 4.19
C LEU A 53 -0.79 -5.86 4.57
N ASP A 54 -1.74 -6.72 4.95
CA ASP A 54 -3.07 -6.31 5.42
C ASP A 54 -3.00 -5.39 6.65
N SER A 55 -2.12 -5.73 7.61
CA SER A 55 -1.90 -4.88 8.79
C SER A 55 -1.26 -3.54 8.45
N LEU A 56 -0.37 -3.49 7.45
CA LEU A 56 0.20 -2.23 6.97
C LEU A 56 -0.88 -1.36 6.35
N TYR A 57 -1.73 -1.95 5.51
CA TYR A 57 -2.83 -1.25 4.85
C TYR A 57 -3.75 -0.57 5.86
N ARG A 58 -4.23 -1.30 6.88
CA ARG A 58 -5.11 -0.72 7.91
C ARG A 58 -4.48 0.45 8.66
N VAL A 59 -3.17 0.38 8.93
CA VAL A 59 -2.45 1.45 9.64
C VAL A 59 -2.33 2.67 8.76
N VAL A 60 -1.93 2.50 7.49
CA VAL A 60 -1.83 3.61 6.53
C VAL A 60 -3.20 4.22 6.24
N GLU A 61 -4.24 3.41 6.09
CA GLU A 61 -5.62 3.86 5.90
C GLU A 61 -6.12 4.67 7.11
N SER A 62 -5.88 4.17 8.32
CA SER A 62 -6.26 4.88 9.55
C SER A 62 -5.51 6.20 9.69
N ASP A 63 -4.20 6.21 9.41
CA ASP A 63 -3.36 7.41 9.45
C ASP A 63 -3.84 8.46 8.43
N TYR A 64 -4.11 8.03 7.19
CA TYR A 64 -4.65 8.87 6.14
C TYR A 64 -5.99 9.53 6.54
N LEU A 65 -6.90 8.73 7.10
CA LEU A 65 -8.21 9.20 7.57
C LEU A 65 -8.09 10.17 8.76
N LEU A 66 -7.16 9.92 9.68
CA LEU A 66 -7.01 10.69 10.92
C LEU A 66 -6.22 12.00 10.74
N ASN A 67 -5.16 12.00 9.93
CA ASN A 67 -4.18 13.09 9.87
C ASN A 67 -4.41 14.12 8.76
N ASN A 68 -5.06 13.78 7.63
CA ASN A 68 -5.24 14.74 6.52
C ASN A 68 -6.67 14.82 5.94
N HIS A 69 -7.58 13.92 6.30
CA HIS A 69 -8.88 13.81 5.62
C HIS A 69 -10.09 13.87 6.55
N LYS A 70 -9.99 14.45 7.76
CA LYS A 70 -11.18 14.71 8.60
C LYS A 70 -12.25 15.54 7.86
N THR A 71 -11.83 16.54 7.09
CA THR A 71 -12.73 17.34 6.23
C THR A 71 -13.25 16.52 5.05
N ALA A 72 -12.37 15.87 4.28
CA ALA A 72 -12.78 15.11 3.10
C ALA A 72 -13.65 13.87 3.41
N TYR A 73 -13.43 13.17 4.53
CA TYR A 73 -14.27 12.04 4.94
C TYR A 73 -15.68 12.50 5.31
N TRP A 74 -15.82 13.58 6.09
CA TRP A 74 -17.11 14.19 6.38
C TRP A 74 -17.78 14.74 5.12
N ASP A 75 -17.02 15.36 4.21
CA ASP A 75 -17.52 15.85 2.93
C ASP A 75 -17.97 14.71 2.01
N ILE A 76 -17.29 13.56 1.99
CA ILE A 76 -17.68 12.38 1.19
C ILE A 76 -18.87 11.64 1.81
N VAL A 77 -18.94 11.56 3.15
CA VAL A 77 -20.08 10.93 3.86
C VAL A 77 -21.34 11.79 3.78
N ASN A 78 -21.20 13.13 3.81
CA ASN A 78 -22.31 14.07 3.75
C ASN A 78 -22.66 14.57 2.34
N ASN A 79 -21.75 14.51 1.34
CA ASN A 79 -22.09 14.74 -0.08
C ASN A 79 -22.74 13.50 -0.70
N LYS A 80 -23.87 13.06 -0.16
CA LYS A 80 -24.81 12.19 -0.87
C LYS A 80 -25.59 12.94 -1.96
N GLY A 81 -24.90 13.76 -2.75
CA GLY A 81 -25.46 14.38 -3.96
C GLY A 81 -26.73 15.22 -3.75
N VAL A 82 -26.86 15.93 -2.65
CA VAL A 82 -27.93 16.93 -2.50
C VAL A 82 -27.34 18.31 -2.77
N CYS A 83 -27.33 18.70 -4.04
CA CYS A 83 -27.12 20.10 -4.41
C CYS A 83 -28.24 20.94 -3.78
N LYS A 84 -27.89 22.01 -3.05
CA LYS A 84 -28.82 23.10 -2.77
C LYS A 84 -28.85 24.05 -3.96
#